data_AF-A0A960XV44-F1
#
_entry.id   AF-A0A960XV44-F1
#
_cell.length_a   1.000
_cell.length_b   1.000
_cell.length_c   1.000
_cell.angle_alpha   90.00
_cell.angle_beta   90.00
_cell.angle_gamma   90.00
#
_symmetry.space_group_name_H-M   'P 1'
#
loop_
_entity.id
_entity.type
_entity.pdbx_description
1 polymer ?
#
loop_
_entity_poly.entity_id
_entity_poly.type
_entity_poly.pdbx_seq_one_letter_code
_entity_poly.pdbx_strand_id
1 'polypeptide(L)'
;NVVGRKLYLTGGIGARHHGEAFGDDYELPNATAYAETCAALANVLWNQRMFLLHGHGKYIDVLERTLYNGFLSGISQGGDEFFYANPLASDGAWFFNYGTAATRSPWFSCSCCPTNVVRLLGSLGSYIYAQRNGDLYVNLFVGGGTTVNLNGVDVGVTQWTHYPWDGNVT
;
A
#
# COMPACT_ATOMS: atom_id res chain seq x y z
N ASN A 1 -13.08 1.76 12.91
CA ASN A 1 -12.32 0.93 13.85
C ASN A 1 -10.87 0.77 13.38
N VAL A 2 -10.60 0.17 12.21
CA VAL A 2 -9.24 -0.10 11.68
C VAL A 2 -8.25 1.06 11.83
N VAL A 3 -8.44 2.19 11.14
CA VAL A 3 -7.48 3.31 11.13
C VAL A 3 -7.21 3.89 12.53
N GLY A 4 -8.23 3.91 13.39
CA GLY A 4 -8.12 4.56 14.70
C GLY A 4 -7.49 3.69 15.79
N ARG A 5 -7.43 2.35 15.60
CA ARG A 5 -7.08 1.42 16.68
C ARG A 5 -6.28 0.18 16.27
N LYS A 6 -6.28 -0.19 14.98
CA LYS A 6 -5.75 -1.48 14.50
C LYS A 6 -4.90 -1.34 13.22
N LEU A 7 -4.32 -0.17 13.01
CA LEU A 7 -3.47 0.14 11.86
C LEU A 7 -2.05 0.42 12.35
N TYR A 8 -1.07 -0.32 11.83
CA TYR A 8 0.33 -0.02 12.09
C TYR A 8 0.74 1.31 11.46
N LEU A 9 1.82 1.92 11.96
CA LEU A 9 2.33 3.19 11.41
C LEU A 9 2.63 3.11 9.90
N THR A 10 3.03 1.93 9.42
CA THR A 10 3.30 1.62 8.01
C THR A 10 2.05 1.43 7.16
N GLY A 11 0.85 1.48 7.73
CA GLY A 11 -0.40 1.14 7.04
C GLY A 11 -0.68 -0.38 6.95
N GLY A 12 0.22 -1.22 7.48
CA GLY A 12 -0.01 -2.65 7.63
C GLY A 12 -1.17 -2.96 8.60
N ILE A 13 -1.84 -4.08 8.38
CA ILE A 13 -2.95 -4.58 9.20
C ILE A 13 -2.78 -6.08 9.47
N GLY A 14 -3.29 -6.55 10.61
CA GLY A 14 -3.11 -7.92 11.09
C GLY A 14 -1.98 -7.99 12.13
N ALA A 15 -2.36 -8.17 13.39
CA ALA A 15 -1.42 -8.15 14.53
C ALA A 15 -0.93 -9.53 14.93
N ARG A 16 -1.67 -10.59 14.56
CA ARG A 16 -1.46 -11.96 15.04
C ARG A 16 -1.10 -12.88 13.88
N HIS A 17 -0.03 -13.67 14.05
CA HIS A 17 0.31 -14.75 13.12
C HIS A 17 -0.75 -15.84 13.10
N HIS A 18 -1.30 -16.17 14.26
CA HIS A 18 -2.38 -17.15 14.34
C HIS A 18 -3.64 -16.61 13.65
N GLY A 19 -4.05 -17.28 12.58
CA GLY A 19 -5.22 -16.91 11.78
C GLY A 19 -5.03 -15.65 10.93
N GLU A 20 -3.81 -15.12 10.82
CA GLU A 20 -3.50 -13.95 9.96
C GLU A 20 -4.43 -12.76 10.27
N ALA A 21 -4.65 -12.52 11.56
CA ALA A 21 -5.84 -11.85 12.04
C ALA A 21 -5.56 -10.48 12.66
N PHE A 22 -6.62 -9.66 12.71
CA PHE A 22 -6.66 -8.51 13.61
C PHE A 22 -6.52 -8.97 15.07
N GLY A 23 -5.79 -8.17 15.85
CA GLY A 23 -5.81 -8.24 17.30
C GLY A 23 -6.97 -7.44 17.90
N ASP A 24 -6.90 -7.22 19.20
CA ASP A 24 -7.76 -6.32 19.96
C ASP A 24 -7.48 -4.84 19.60
N ASP A 25 -8.33 -3.94 20.07
CA ASP A 25 -8.07 -2.50 19.90
C ASP A 25 -6.73 -2.13 20.57
N TYR A 26 -5.86 -1.47 19.82
CA TYR A 26 -4.50 -1.06 20.23
C TYR A 26 -3.49 -2.21 20.45
N GLU A 27 -3.83 -3.45 20.11
CA GLU A 27 -2.88 -4.54 20.04
C GLU A 27 -2.06 -4.44 18.75
N LEU A 28 -0.92 -3.76 18.82
CA LEU A 28 -0.02 -3.50 17.69
C LEU A 28 1.44 -3.81 18.09
N PRO A 29 1.80 -5.07 18.39
CA PRO A 29 3.17 -5.43 18.71
C PRO A 29 4.06 -5.23 17.48
N ASN A 30 5.27 -4.67 17.67
CA ASN A 30 6.19 -4.37 16.55
C ASN A 30 6.93 -5.62 16.06
N ALA A 31 7.56 -6.34 16.99
CA ALA A 31 8.36 -7.50 16.65
C ALA A 31 7.50 -8.59 16.03
N THR A 32 6.35 -8.92 16.63
CA THR A 32 5.49 -10.02 16.20
C THR A 32 4.34 -9.61 15.27
N ALA A 33 4.43 -8.44 14.62
CA ALA A 33 3.40 -8.01 13.68
C ALA A 33 3.32 -8.97 12.48
N TYR A 34 2.11 -9.43 12.15
CA TYR A 34 1.91 -10.18 10.92
C TYR A 34 1.96 -9.25 9.71
N ALA A 35 1.12 -8.21 9.71
CA ALA A 35 1.11 -7.13 8.72
C ALA A 35 1.35 -7.64 7.28
N GLU A 36 0.50 -8.57 6.85
CA GLU A 36 0.70 -9.28 5.59
C GLU A 36 0.72 -8.33 4.39
N THR A 37 1.60 -8.57 3.42
CA THR A 37 1.66 -7.80 2.16
C THR A 37 0.32 -7.81 1.41
N CYS A 38 -0.41 -8.93 1.37
CA CYS A 38 -1.74 -8.96 0.76
C CYS A 38 -2.77 -8.14 1.54
N ALA A 39 -2.66 -8.10 2.87
CA ALA A 39 -3.54 -7.29 3.70
C ALA A 39 -3.27 -5.79 3.51
N ALA A 40 -2.00 -5.39 3.32
CA ALA A 40 -1.64 -4.03 2.91
C ALA A 40 -2.23 -3.67 1.53
N LEU A 41 -2.13 -4.56 0.53
CA LEU A 41 -2.79 -4.38 -0.76
C LEU A 41 -4.31 -4.23 -0.61
N ALA A 42 -4.95 -5.09 0.18
CA ALA A 42 -6.38 -5.01 0.42
C ALA A 42 -6.78 -3.67 1.06
N ASN A 43 -5.95 -3.14 1.95
CA ASN A 43 -6.16 -1.83 2.57
C ASN A 43 -6.02 -0.67 1.56
N VAL A 44 -5.08 -0.77 0.59
CA VAL A 44 -4.99 0.16 -0.55
C VAL A 44 -6.28 0.14 -1.38
N LEU A 45 -6.74 -1.06 -1.77
CA LEU A 45 -7.98 -1.21 -2.56
C LEU A 45 -9.20 -0.67 -1.82
N TRP A 46 -9.30 -0.98 -0.52
CA TRP A 46 -10.43 -0.55 0.30
C TRP A 46 -10.48 0.98 0.39
N ASN A 47 -9.37 1.63 0.70
CA ASN A 47 -9.32 3.08 0.80
C ASN A 47 -9.54 3.77 -0.55
N GLN A 48 -9.09 3.19 -1.67
CA GLN A 48 -9.43 3.69 -3.00
C GLN A 48 -10.95 3.69 -3.22
N ARG A 49 -11.64 2.61 -2.86
CA ARG A 49 -13.10 2.54 -3.01
C ARG A 49 -13.82 3.51 -2.07
N MET A 50 -13.34 3.68 -0.85
CA MET A 50 -13.89 4.67 0.09
C MET A 50 -13.69 6.10 -0.41
N PHE A 51 -12.54 6.41 -1.02
CA PHE A 51 -12.32 7.69 -1.69
C PHE A 51 -13.30 7.90 -2.85
N LEU A 52 -13.45 6.92 -3.75
CA LEU A 52 -14.38 7.05 -4.88
C LEU A 52 -15.84 7.22 -4.43
N LEU A 53 -16.22 6.62 -3.30
CA LEU A 53 -17.56 6.74 -2.73
C LEU A 53 -17.83 8.12 -2.11
N HIS A 54 -16.85 8.65 -1.37
CA HIS A 54 -17.06 9.82 -0.49
C HIS A 54 -16.33 11.09 -0.92
N GLY A 55 -15.26 10.99 -1.72
CA GLY A 55 -14.44 12.13 -2.16
C GLY A 55 -13.57 12.75 -1.05
N HIS A 56 -13.32 12.05 0.06
CA HIS A 56 -12.55 12.60 1.18
C HIS A 56 -11.07 12.18 1.11
N GLY A 57 -10.15 13.16 1.16
CA GLY A 57 -8.70 12.95 1.08
C GLY A 57 -8.13 11.99 2.14
N LYS A 58 -8.74 11.92 3.34
CA LYS A 58 -8.31 11.00 4.42
C LYS A 58 -8.17 9.53 4.02
N TYR A 59 -8.91 9.09 3.00
CA TYR A 59 -8.79 7.73 2.48
C TYR A 59 -7.51 7.59 1.63
N ILE A 60 -7.19 8.60 0.83
CA ILE A 60 -5.95 8.66 0.07
C ILE A 60 -4.74 8.74 1.02
N ASP A 61 -4.84 9.45 2.14
CA ASP A 61 -3.76 9.48 3.15
C ASP A 61 -3.40 8.06 3.66
N VAL A 62 -4.40 7.23 3.93
CA VAL A 62 -4.19 5.84 4.38
C VAL A 62 -3.68 4.98 3.22
N LEU A 63 -4.19 5.20 2.01
CA LEU A 63 -3.72 4.53 0.80
C LEU A 63 -2.24 4.81 0.55
N GLU A 64 -1.83 6.07 0.52
CA GLU A 64 -0.45 6.50 0.27
C GLU A 64 0.49 5.94 1.35
N ARG A 65 0.12 6.09 2.64
CA ARG A 65 0.85 5.52 3.77
C ARG A 65 1.09 4.02 3.57
N THR A 66 0.05 3.29 3.22
CA THR A 66 0.12 1.83 3.04
C THR A 66 0.96 1.46 1.82
N LEU A 67 0.75 2.17 0.71
CA LEU A 67 1.45 1.95 -0.55
C LEU A 67 2.96 2.10 -0.41
N TYR A 68 3.43 3.24 0.10
CA TYR A 68 4.86 3.55 0.19
C TYR A 68 5.57 2.84 1.35
N ASN A 69 4.83 2.29 2.32
CA ASN A 69 5.41 1.62 3.49
C ASN A 69 5.03 0.13 3.53
N GLY A 70 3.88 -0.22 4.12
CA GLY A 70 3.52 -1.61 4.41
C GLY A 70 3.31 -2.52 3.20
N PHE A 71 3.04 -1.95 2.02
CA PHE A 71 2.98 -2.69 0.76
C PHE A 71 4.36 -2.76 0.09
N LEU A 72 5.02 -1.61 -0.14
CA LEU A 72 6.30 -1.57 -0.86
C LEU A 72 7.43 -2.26 -0.11
N SER A 73 7.36 -2.36 1.23
CA SER A 73 8.30 -3.18 2.02
C SER A 73 8.26 -4.66 1.63
N GLY A 74 7.13 -5.12 1.07
CA GLY A 74 6.86 -6.49 0.67
C GLY A 74 7.71 -7.01 -0.49
N ILE A 75 8.45 -6.16 -1.20
CA ILE A 75 9.29 -6.53 -2.35
C ILE A 75 10.71 -5.98 -2.20
N SER A 76 11.72 -6.72 -2.69
CA SER A 76 13.10 -6.26 -2.76
C SER A 76 13.25 -5.13 -3.77
N GLN A 77 14.32 -4.34 -3.65
CA GLN A 77 14.66 -3.35 -4.67
C GLN A 77 14.98 -4.01 -6.03
N GLY A 78 15.47 -5.26 -6.02
CA GLY A 78 15.69 -6.07 -7.22
C GLY A 78 14.41 -6.57 -7.88
N GLY A 79 13.28 -6.54 -7.18
CA GLY A 79 11.98 -6.97 -7.70
C GLY A 79 11.76 -8.49 -7.70
N ASP A 80 12.64 -9.24 -7.04
CA ASP A 80 12.80 -10.69 -7.16
C ASP A 80 12.66 -11.47 -5.84
N GLU A 81 12.64 -10.77 -4.70
CA GLU A 81 12.43 -11.37 -3.38
C GLU A 81 11.29 -10.66 -2.65
N PHE A 82 10.52 -11.40 -1.86
CA PHE A 82 9.28 -10.94 -1.26
C PHE A 82 9.22 -11.20 0.24
N PHE A 83 8.47 -10.37 0.95
CA PHE A 83 7.95 -10.66 2.28
C PHE A 83 6.48 -11.07 2.21
N TYR A 84 6.13 -12.08 3.01
CA TYR A 84 4.74 -12.41 3.33
C TYR A 84 4.27 -11.51 4.48
N ALA A 85 4.97 -11.57 5.62
CA ALA A 85 4.74 -10.74 6.79
C ALA A 85 5.72 -9.56 6.85
N ASN A 86 5.27 -8.39 7.33
CA ASN A 86 6.07 -7.15 7.38
C ASN A 86 6.20 -6.64 8.83
N PRO A 87 7.08 -7.23 9.66
CA PRO A 87 7.25 -6.81 11.04
C PRO A 87 7.87 -5.42 11.14
N LEU A 88 7.63 -4.73 12.27
CA LEU A 88 8.18 -3.39 12.53
C LEU A 88 9.48 -3.44 13.34
N ALA A 89 9.89 -4.63 13.79
CA ALA A 89 11.18 -4.87 14.41
C ALA A 89 11.65 -6.29 14.08
N SER A 90 12.97 -6.48 13.89
CA SER A 90 13.57 -7.79 13.66
C SER A 90 14.88 -7.89 14.42
N ASP A 91 15.10 -9.03 15.06
CA ASP A 91 16.37 -9.42 15.69
C ASP A 91 17.26 -10.26 14.76
N GLY A 92 16.77 -10.59 13.56
CA GLY A 92 17.43 -11.45 12.58
C GLY A 92 17.42 -12.95 12.92
N ALA A 93 16.85 -13.36 14.06
CA ALA A 93 16.82 -14.74 14.52
C ALA A 93 15.42 -15.36 14.40
N TRP A 94 14.36 -14.56 14.59
CA TRP A 94 13.00 -15.05 14.49
C TRP A 94 12.54 -15.16 13.03
N PHE A 95 12.13 -16.36 12.61
CA PHE A 95 11.62 -16.63 11.27
C PHE A 95 10.16 -16.18 11.14
N PHE A 96 9.96 -14.88 11.00
CA PHE A 96 8.64 -14.28 10.84
C PHE A 96 8.08 -14.46 9.44
N ASN A 97 8.95 -14.56 8.43
CA ASN A 97 8.51 -14.67 7.05
C ASN A 97 8.00 -16.09 6.80
N TYR A 98 7.13 -16.24 5.80
CA TYR A 98 6.52 -17.52 5.52
C TYR A 98 7.58 -18.60 5.26
N GLY A 99 7.53 -19.70 6.02
CA GLY A 99 8.55 -20.74 6.01
C GLY A 99 9.57 -20.57 7.14
N THR A 100 10.86 -20.68 6.83
CA THR A 100 11.97 -20.63 7.80
C THR A 100 12.94 -19.50 7.49
N ALA A 101 12.42 -18.30 7.22
CA ALA A 101 13.22 -17.14 6.85
C ALA A 101 12.91 -15.94 7.74
N ALA A 102 13.96 -15.21 8.14
CA ALA A 102 13.85 -13.87 8.73
C ALA A 102 14.08 -12.75 7.68
N THR A 103 14.25 -13.15 6.42
CA THR A 103 14.54 -12.27 5.28
C THR A 103 13.53 -12.49 4.17
N ARG A 104 13.57 -11.64 3.14
CA ARG A 104 12.78 -11.87 1.93
C ARG A 104 13.17 -13.21 1.29
N SER A 105 12.26 -13.75 0.50
CA SER A 105 12.48 -15.00 -0.23
C SER A 105 11.91 -14.89 -1.64
N PRO A 106 12.51 -15.56 -2.63
CA PRO A 106 12.07 -15.45 -4.02
C PRO A 106 10.68 -16.02 -4.24
N TRP A 107 10.28 -17.01 -3.44
CA TRP A 107 9.00 -17.68 -3.58
C TRP A 107 8.54 -18.36 -2.29
N PHE A 108 7.24 -18.67 -2.22
CA PHE A 108 6.62 -19.37 -1.11
C PHE A 108 5.73 -20.52 -1.62
N SER A 109 5.44 -21.52 -0.78
CA SER A 109 4.41 -22.50 -1.14
C SER A 109 3.02 -21.86 -1.23
N CYS A 110 2.74 -20.84 -0.42
CA CYS A 110 1.58 -19.96 -0.52
C CYS A 110 1.99 -18.64 -1.22
N SER A 111 1.85 -18.57 -2.55
CA SER A 111 2.36 -17.44 -3.36
C SER A 111 1.30 -16.42 -3.79
N CYS A 112 0.36 -16.11 -2.90
CA CYS A 112 -0.55 -14.98 -3.11
C CYS A 112 0.21 -13.64 -3.18
N CYS A 113 1.21 -13.42 -2.34
CA CYS A 113 1.92 -12.15 -2.23
C CYS A 113 2.68 -11.75 -3.51
N PRO A 114 3.59 -12.58 -4.10
CA PRO A 114 4.35 -12.17 -5.28
C PRO A 114 3.45 -11.77 -6.46
N THR A 115 2.41 -12.56 -6.73
CA THR A 115 1.47 -12.30 -7.84
C THR A 115 0.63 -11.05 -7.61
N ASN A 116 0.20 -10.80 -6.38
CA ASN A 116 -0.54 -9.60 -6.00
C ASN A 116 0.31 -8.33 -6.08
N VAL A 117 1.58 -8.40 -5.69
CA VAL A 117 2.49 -7.25 -5.77
C VAL A 117 2.64 -6.79 -7.22
N VAL A 118 2.90 -7.72 -8.14
CA VAL A 118 3.01 -7.42 -9.59
C VAL A 118 1.73 -6.78 -10.10
N ARG A 119 0.56 -7.30 -9.70
CA ARG A 119 -0.74 -6.73 -10.10
C ARG A 119 -0.91 -5.29 -9.64
N LEU A 120 -0.61 -4.97 -8.37
CA LEU A 120 -0.79 -3.62 -7.86
C LEU A 120 0.18 -2.64 -8.54
N LEU A 121 1.46 -3.00 -8.62
CA LEU A 121 2.48 -2.16 -9.27
C LEU A 121 2.13 -1.88 -10.73
N GLY A 122 1.70 -2.90 -11.49
CA GLY A 122 1.27 -2.73 -12.88
C GLY A 122 0.03 -1.85 -13.05
N SER A 123 -0.78 -1.70 -11.99
CA SER A 123 -2.00 -0.88 -11.98
C SER A 123 -1.85 0.47 -11.29
N LEU A 124 -0.63 0.85 -10.86
CA LEU A 124 -0.41 2.01 -10.00
C LEU A 124 -0.94 3.33 -10.59
N GLY A 125 -0.86 3.48 -11.91
CA GLY A 125 -1.37 4.66 -12.62
C GLY A 125 -2.85 4.96 -12.34
N SER A 126 -3.67 3.93 -12.07
CA SER A 126 -5.11 4.07 -11.80
C SER A 126 -5.45 4.64 -10.42
N TYR A 127 -4.45 4.86 -9.56
CA TYR A 127 -4.62 5.45 -8.22
C TYR A 127 -4.18 6.91 -8.18
N ILE A 128 -3.46 7.39 -9.19
CA ILE A 128 -2.89 8.74 -9.22
C ILE A 128 -3.99 9.80 -9.35
N TYR A 129 -4.97 9.56 -10.21
CA TYR A 129 -6.04 10.51 -10.52
C TYR A 129 -7.42 9.88 -10.34
N ALA A 130 -8.42 10.73 -10.12
CA ALA A 130 -9.82 10.34 -10.22
C ALA A 130 -10.65 11.48 -10.81
N GLN A 131 -11.83 11.17 -11.31
CA GLN A 131 -12.71 12.14 -11.92
C GLN A 131 -14.14 11.99 -11.39
N ARG A 132 -14.82 13.10 -11.14
CA ARG A 132 -16.26 13.12 -10.81
C ARG A 132 -16.90 14.42 -11.25
N ASN A 133 -18.02 14.35 -11.99
CA ASN A 133 -18.84 15.52 -12.37
C ASN A 133 -18.07 16.69 -13.01
N GLY A 134 -17.02 16.40 -13.79
CA GLY A 134 -16.17 17.42 -14.41
C GLY A 134 -14.97 17.87 -13.56
N ASP A 135 -14.90 17.45 -12.30
CA ASP A 135 -13.73 17.69 -11.44
C ASP A 135 -12.67 16.60 -11.66
N LEU A 136 -11.40 17.03 -11.66
CA LEU A 136 -10.24 16.16 -11.60
C LEU A 136 -9.63 16.22 -10.19
N TYR A 137 -9.39 15.05 -9.61
CA TYR A 137 -8.71 14.87 -8.34
C TYR A 137 -7.30 14.35 -8.62
N VAL A 138 -6.31 15.02 -8.05
CA VAL A 138 -4.93 14.52 -7.99
C VAL A 138 -4.75 13.89 -6.61
N ASN A 139 -4.69 12.56 -6.56
CA ASN A 139 -4.63 11.79 -5.33
C ASN A 139 -3.20 11.48 -4.91
N LEU A 140 -2.36 11.05 -5.86
CA LEU A 140 -0.94 10.75 -5.60
C LEU A 140 -0.06 11.69 -6.39
N PHE A 141 1.03 12.13 -5.76
CA PHE A 141 2.04 12.98 -6.37
C PHE A 141 3.12 12.13 -7.03
N VAL A 142 2.88 11.77 -8.29
CA VAL A 142 3.76 10.90 -9.08
C VAL A 142 4.08 11.59 -10.39
N GLY A 143 5.37 11.72 -10.68
CA GLY A 143 5.84 12.32 -11.93
C GLY A 143 5.32 11.54 -13.15
N GLY A 144 4.72 12.25 -14.11
CA GLY A 144 4.14 11.64 -15.29
C GLY A 144 3.06 12.50 -15.95
N GLY A 145 2.58 12.04 -17.11
CA GLY A 145 1.53 12.72 -17.88
C GLY A 145 0.31 11.82 -18.11
N THR A 146 -0.86 12.44 -18.20
CA THR A 146 -2.11 11.76 -18.59
C THR A 146 -3.01 12.71 -19.38
N THR A 147 -3.97 12.15 -20.10
CA THR A 147 -5.05 12.90 -20.74
C THR A 147 -6.37 12.44 -20.14
N VAL A 148 -7.17 13.38 -19.65
CA VAL A 148 -8.49 13.11 -19.05
C VAL A 148 -9.57 13.83 -19.84
N ASN A 149 -10.73 13.20 -20.02
CA ASN A 149 -11.86 13.85 -20.68
C ASN A 149 -12.72 14.55 -19.62
N LEU A 150 -12.68 15.88 -19.53
CA LEU A 150 -13.51 16.67 -18.62
C LEU A 150 -14.68 17.28 -19.40
N ASN A 151 -15.91 16.80 -19.12
CA ASN A 151 -17.13 17.28 -19.76
C ASN A 151 -17.07 17.30 -21.30
N GLY A 152 -16.47 16.28 -21.91
CA GLY A 152 -16.33 16.16 -23.36
C GLY A 152 -15.10 16.84 -23.96
N VAL A 153 -14.27 17.49 -23.14
CA VAL A 153 -13.01 18.12 -23.58
C VAL A 153 -11.82 17.29 -23.08
N ASP A 154 -10.93 16.91 -23.98
CA ASP A 154 -9.69 16.24 -23.60
C ASP A 154 -8.69 17.25 -23.04
N VAL A 155 -8.26 17.03 -21.80
CA VAL A 155 -7.35 17.88 -21.04
C VAL A 155 -6.08 17.09 -20.71
N GLY A 156 -4.94 17.59 -21.18
CA GLY A 156 -3.63 17.05 -20.81
C GLY A 156 -3.18 17.56 -19.44
N VAL A 157 -2.67 16.66 -18.60
CA VAL A 157 -2.17 16.96 -17.25
C VAL A 157 -0.80 16.33 -17.10
N THR A 158 0.16 17.12 -16.64
CA THR A 158 1.53 16.66 -16.37
C THR A 158 1.91 17.05 -14.96
N GLN A 159 2.42 16.10 -14.19
CA GLN A 159 3.05 16.34 -12.90
C GLN A 159 4.57 16.21 -13.05
N TRP A 160 5.30 17.22 -12.61
CA TRP A 160 6.74 17.19 -12.39
C TRP A 160 7.01 17.29 -10.90
N THR A 161 7.69 16.27 -10.36
CA THR A 161 8.02 16.23 -8.93
C THR A 161 9.14 15.24 -8.64
N HIS A 162 9.84 15.47 -7.53
CA HIS A 162 10.75 14.51 -6.90
C HIS A 162 10.12 13.81 -5.68
N TYR A 163 8.80 13.95 -5.47
CA TYR A 163 8.07 13.22 -4.46
C TYR A 163 8.33 11.70 -4.58
N PRO A 164 8.53 10.97 -3.47
CA PRO A 164 8.34 11.38 -2.07
C PRO A 164 9.55 12.05 -1.39
N TRP A 165 10.63 12.36 -2.12
CA TRP A 165 11.86 12.90 -1.53
C TRP A 165 11.80 14.42 -1.27
N ASP A 166 10.99 15.12 -2.06
CA ASP A 166 10.75 16.55 -1.95
C ASP A 166 9.27 16.84 -2.19
N GLY A 167 8.76 17.88 -1.52
CA GLY A 167 7.34 18.24 -1.52
C GLY A 167 6.89 19.13 -2.68
N ASN A 168 7.79 19.56 -3.57
CA ASN A 168 7.41 20.42 -4.68
C ASN A 168 6.78 19.60 -5.82
N VAL A 169 5.60 20.02 -6.26
CA VAL A 169 4.84 19.44 -7.38
C VAL A 169 4.37 20.57 -8.30
N THR A 170 4.63 20.45 -9.60
CA THR A 170 4.19 21.39 -10.63
C THR A 170 3.50 20.70 -11.78
#